data_AF-A0A923EHQ5-F1
#
_entry.id   AF-A0A923EHQ5-F1
#
_cell.length_a   1.000
_cell.length_b   1.000
_cell.length_c   1.000
_cell.angle_alpha   90.00
_cell.angle_beta   90.00
_cell.angle_gamma   90.00
#
_symmetry.space_group_name_H-M   'P 1'
#
loop_
_entity.id
_entity.type
_entity.pdbx_description
1 polymer ?
#
loop_
_entity_poly.entity_id
_entity_poly.type
_entity_poly.pdbx_seq_one_letter_code
_entity_poly.pdbx_strand_id
1 'polypeptide(L)'
;MQIKGYVGEEKWKKLQEEKQADFISSIKGRLSNFCNEISSEMDACTFQVDKILVKEGIPADEILYQAELNDADIIVMGTRGLGMFKEALMGGTARRVVRRSAIPVMVIRLPEKG
;
A
#
# COMPACT_ATOMS: atom_id res chain seq x y z
N MET A 1 -3.58 -15.69 -27.33
CA MET A 1 -4.33 -14.80 -28.24
C MET A 1 -3.96 -13.36 -27.88
N GLN A 2 -3.11 -12.69 -28.69
CA GLN A 2 -2.55 -11.39 -28.31
C GLN A 2 -3.43 -10.24 -28.80
N ILE A 3 -4.18 -9.63 -27.88
CA ILE A 3 -5.09 -8.51 -28.15
C ILE A 3 -4.30 -7.27 -28.68
N LYS A 4 -2.98 -7.21 -28.43
CA LYS A 4 -2.04 -6.18 -28.91
C LYS A 4 -2.20 -5.83 -30.40
N GLY A 5 -2.41 -6.82 -31.27
CA GLY A 5 -2.48 -6.60 -32.72
C GLY A 5 -3.76 -5.93 -33.23
N TYR A 6 -4.87 -5.96 -32.48
CA TYR A 6 -6.19 -5.51 -32.97
C TYR A 6 -6.50 -4.04 -32.65
N VAL A 7 -5.82 -3.46 -31.65
CA VAL A 7 -6.16 -2.13 -31.12
C VAL A 7 -5.03 -1.11 -31.37
N GLY A 8 -3.84 -1.54 -31.83
CA GLY A 8 -2.72 -0.66 -32.16
C GLY A 8 -1.97 -0.15 -30.92
N GLU A 9 -0.64 -0.06 -30.98
CA GLU A 9 0.21 0.20 -29.79
C GLU A 9 -0.13 1.50 -29.05
N GLU A 10 -0.50 2.55 -29.79
CA GLU A 10 -0.87 3.86 -29.25
C GLU A 10 -2.17 3.82 -28.44
N LYS A 11 -3.19 3.14 -28.98
CA LYS A 11 -4.49 2.99 -28.33
C LYS A 11 -4.41 2.01 -27.15
N TRP A 12 -3.51 1.02 -27.24
CA TRP A 12 -3.17 0.14 -26.12
C TRP A 12 -2.51 0.88 -24.96
N LYS A 13 -1.54 1.76 -25.23
CA LYS A 13 -0.93 2.60 -24.20
C LYS A 13 -1.96 3.51 -23.54
N LYS A 14 -2.80 4.20 -24.32
CA LYS A 14 -3.89 5.04 -23.77
C LYS A 14 -4.86 4.26 -22.90
N LEU A 15 -5.31 3.08 -23.33
CA LEU A 15 -6.22 2.24 -22.54
C LEU A 15 -5.57 1.71 -21.26
N GLN A 16 -4.25 1.48 -21.27
CA GLN A 16 -3.51 1.12 -20.05
C GLN A 16 -3.40 2.31 -19.11
N GLU A 17 -3.06 3.49 -19.61
CA GLU A 17 -2.95 4.73 -18.84
C GLU A 17 -4.28 5.16 -18.23
N GLU A 18 -5.38 5.13 -19.00
CA GLU A 18 -6.73 5.43 -18.52
C GLU A 18 -7.18 4.45 -17.43
N LYS A 19 -7.05 3.14 -17.67
CA LYS A 19 -7.40 2.13 -16.67
C LYS A 19 -6.56 2.21 -15.40
N GLN A 20 -5.28 2.55 -15.55
CA GLN A 20 -4.37 2.71 -14.41
C GLN A 20 -4.73 3.94 -13.59
N ALA A 21 -5.07 5.06 -14.24
CA ALA A 21 -5.53 6.27 -13.57
C ALA A 21 -6.85 6.03 -12.81
N ASP A 22 -7.81 5.36 -13.43
CA ASP A 22 -9.09 5.00 -12.80
C ASP A 22 -8.90 4.08 -11.58
N PHE A 23 -7.99 3.10 -11.70
CA PHE A 23 -7.69 2.19 -10.61
C PHE A 23 -7.01 2.90 -9.43
N ILE A 24 -6.03 3.76 -9.70
CA ILE A 24 -5.35 4.57 -8.69
C ILE A 24 -6.35 5.53 -8.01
N SER A 25 -7.22 6.17 -8.80
CA SER A 25 -8.30 7.03 -8.31
C SER A 25 -9.20 6.30 -7.33
N SER A 26 -9.64 5.09 -7.69
CA SER A 26 -10.49 4.26 -6.81
C SER A 26 -9.79 3.91 -5.50
N ILE A 27 -8.50 3.52 -5.55
CA ILE A 27 -7.72 3.22 -4.34
C ILE A 27 -7.60 4.47 -3.46
N LYS A 28 -7.23 5.61 -4.04
CA LYS A 28 -7.12 6.88 -3.32
C LYS A 28 -8.44 7.28 -2.66
N GLY A 29 -9.56 7.13 -3.36
CA GLY A 29 -10.89 7.41 -2.82
C GLY A 29 -11.21 6.54 -1.60
N ARG A 30 -10.97 5.23 -1.66
CA ARG A 30 -11.19 4.31 -0.53
C ARG A 30 -10.32 4.65 0.68
N LEU A 31 -9.04 4.98 0.45
CA LEU A 31 -8.12 5.37 1.52
C LEU A 31 -8.54 6.71 2.15
N SER A 32 -8.92 7.70 1.34
CA SER A 32 -9.41 8.99 1.83
C SER A 32 -10.64 8.84 2.72
N ASN A 33 -11.62 8.02 2.30
CA ASN A 33 -12.81 7.75 3.10
C ASN A 33 -12.47 7.11 4.44
N PHE A 34 -11.62 6.07 4.43
CA PHE A 34 -11.17 5.42 5.65
C PHE A 34 -10.47 6.39 6.62
N CYS A 35 -9.60 7.26 6.10
CA CYS A 35 -8.93 8.28 6.91
C CYS A 35 -9.93 9.27 7.55
N ASN A 36 -10.96 9.68 6.80
CA ASN A 36 -12.01 10.57 7.30
C ASN A 36 -12.85 9.90 8.40
N GLU A 37 -13.20 8.62 8.22
CA GLU A 37 -13.94 7.83 9.21
C GLU A 37 -13.16 7.73 10.53
N ILE A 38 -11.89 7.30 10.49
CA ILE A 38 -11.07 7.14 11.70
C ILE A 38 -10.81 8.48 12.40
N SER A 39 -10.63 9.57 11.64
CA SER A 39 -10.43 10.90 12.22
C SER A 39 -11.65 11.38 13.02
N SER A 40 -12.85 10.90 12.70
CA SER A 40 -14.09 11.26 13.40
C SER A 40 -14.33 10.50 14.71
N GLU A 41 -13.63 9.39 14.93
CA GLU A 41 -13.80 8.52 16.11
C GLU A 41 -12.73 8.72 17.20
N MET A 42 -11.66 9.48 16.93
CA MET A 42 -10.56 9.71 17.87
C MET A 42 -10.63 11.10 18.52
N ASP A 43 -11.14 11.18 19.75
CA ASP A 43 -11.27 12.42 20.52
C ASP A 43 -9.94 12.99 21.07
N ALA A 44 -8.85 12.21 21.09
CA ALA A 44 -7.65 12.54 21.89
C ALA A 44 -6.34 12.71 21.10
N CYS A 45 -6.29 12.42 19.80
CA CYS A 45 -5.09 12.58 19.00
C CYS A 45 -5.43 13.14 17.62
N THR A 46 -4.73 14.21 17.23
CA THR A 46 -4.85 14.82 15.90
C THR A 46 -4.22 13.86 14.89
N PHE A 47 -4.99 12.88 14.43
CA PHE A 47 -4.60 12.04 13.30
C PHE A 47 -4.66 12.92 12.04
N GLN A 48 -3.52 13.48 11.64
CA GLN A 48 -3.39 14.24 10.40
C GLN A 48 -2.76 13.36 9.34
N VAL A 49 -3.50 13.15 8.25
CA VAL A 49 -2.96 12.49 7.06
C VAL A 49 -2.32 13.55 6.19
N ASP A 50 -0.98 13.56 6.11
CA ASP A 50 -0.25 14.46 5.20
C ASP A 50 -0.55 14.07 3.74
N LYS A 51 -0.27 12.81 3.37
CA LYS A 51 -0.36 12.35 1.96
C LYS A 51 -0.80 10.90 1.83
N ILE A 52 -1.55 10.62 0.77
CA ILE A 52 -1.88 9.27 0.30
C ILE A 52 -1.14 9.00 -1.00
N LEU A 53 -0.18 8.07 -0.95
CA LEU A 53 0.63 7.69 -2.10
C LEU A 53 0.18 6.32 -2.63
N VAL A 54 -0.03 6.24 -3.95
CA VAL A 54 -0.25 4.98 -4.67
C VAL A 54 0.82 4.89 -5.73
N LYS A 55 1.60 3.81 -5.68
CA LYS A 55 2.82 3.63 -6.46
C LYS A 55 2.82 2.26 -7.10
N GLU A 56 3.43 2.15 -8.27
CA GLU A 56 3.64 0.90 -8.99
C GLU A 56 5.08 0.44 -8.81
N GLY A 57 5.29 -0.84 -8.53
CA GLY A 57 6.62 -1.41 -8.37
C GLY A 57 6.64 -2.62 -7.44
N ILE A 58 7.84 -2.99 -6.98
CA ILE A 58 8.02 -4.01 -5.95
C ILE A 58 7.66 -3.36 -4.61
N PRO A 59 6.63 -3.84 -3.86
CA PRO A 59 6.12 -3.12 -2.69
C PRO A 59 7.18 -2.82 -1.63
N ALA A 60 8.08 -3.77 -1.37
CA ALA A 60 9.13 -3.57 -0.38
C ALA A 60 10.15 -2.50 -0.80
N ASP A 61 10.45 -2.40 -2.10
CA ASP A 61 11.40 -1.40 -2.60
C ASP A 61 10.77 -0.01 -2.56
N GLU A 62 9.51 0.08 -2.97
CA GLU A 62 8.78 1.36 -2.99
C GLU A 62 8.51 1.88 -1.58
N ILE A 63 8.19 1.00 -0.61
CA ILE A 63 8.02 1.40 0.79
C ILE A 63 9.32 1.99 1.33
N LEU A 64 10.46 1.35 1.11
CA LEU A 64 11.76 1.82 1.59
C LEU A 64 12.15 3.14 0.92
N TYR A 65 11.99 3.23 -0.41
CA TYR A 65 12.28 4.43 -1.16
C TYR A 65 11.42 5.62 -0.71
N GLN A 66 10.11 5.42 -0.51
CA GLN A 66 9.22 6.48 -0.04
C GLN A 66 9.50 6.86 1.42
N ALA A 67 9.87 5.90 2.28
CA ALA A 67 10.22 6.22 3.66
C ALA A 67 11.48 7.09 3.74
N GLU A 68 12.51 6.79 2.94
CA GLU A 68 13.71 7.63 2.83
C GLU A 68 13.40 8.98 2.19
N LEU A 69 12.64 9.02 1.09
CA LEU A 69 12.31 10.25 0.36
C LEU A 69 11.48 11.25 1.19
N ASN A 70 10.69 10.75 2.14
CA ASN A 70 9.83 11.58 3.00
C ASN A 70 10.40 11.73 4.41
N ASP A 71 11.67 11.37 4.64
CA ASP A 71 12.35 11.48 5.94
C ASP A 71 11.53 10.87 7.10
N ALA A 72 10.94 9.69 6.87
CA ALA A 72 10.05 9.07 7.83
C ALA A 72 10.82 8.59 9.08
N ASP A 73 10.31 8.92 10.28
CA ASP A 73 10.89 8.47 11.55
C ASP A 73 10.64 6.97 11.82
N ILE A 74 9.53 6.44 11.30
CA ILE A 74 9.11 5.05 11.50
C ILE A 74 8.22 4.55 10.36
N ILE A 75 8.39 3.29 9.99
CA ILE A 75 7.51 2.58 9.07
C ILE A 75 6.54 1.72 9.88
N VAL A 76 5.24 2.00 9.81
CA VAL A 76 4.21 1.17 10.43
C VAL A 76 3.53 0.32 9.36
N MET A 77 3.48 -0.99 9.56
CA MET A 77 2.83 -1.89 8.61
C MET A 77 2.09 -3.04 9.27
N GLY A 78 0.92 -3.37 8.74
CA GLY A 78 0.19 -4.58 9.11
C GLY A 78 0.77 -5.82 8.43
N THR A 79 0.73 -6.96 9.12
CA THR A 79 0.91 -8.28 8.48
C THR A 79 -0.43 -8.98 8.38
N ARG A 80 -0.86 -9.30 7.15
CA ARG A 80 -1.89 -10.32 6.96
C ARG A 80 -1.24 -11.67 7.22
N GLY A 81 -1.69 -12.37 8.26
CA GLY A 81 -1.52 -13.82 8.30
C GLY A 81 -2.29 -14.38 7.10
N LEU A 82 -1.59 -14.96 6.13
CA LEU A 82 -2.28 -15.74 5.10
C LEU A 82 -3.05 -16.85 5.82
N GLY A 83 -4.36 -16.93 5.59
CA GLY A 83 -5.25 -17.86 6.31
C GLY A 83 -4.74 -19.31 6.36
N MET A 84 -5.17 -20.03 7.40
CA MET A 84 -4.95 -21.46 7.67
C MET A 84 -3.53 -21.98 7.86
N PHE A 85 -2.47 -21.19 7.67
CA PHE A 85 -1.13 -21.58 8.14
C PHE A 85 -0.94 -21.08 9.58
N LYS A 86 -1.20 -22.00 10.53
CA LYS A 86 -1.28 -21.84 11.99
C LYS A 86 -0.05 -21.25 12.70
N GLU A 87 0.95 -20.75 11.98
CA GLU A 87 2.17 -20.20 12.58
C GLU A 87 2.53 -18.89 11.90
N ALA A 88 2.25 -17.77 12.58
CA ALA A 88 3.03 -16.53 12.69
C ALA A 88 4.01 -16.10 11.57
N LEU A 89 3.78 -16.40 10.29
CA LEU A 89 4.69 -16.01 9.22
C LEU A 89 4.44 -14.54 8.87
N MET A 90 5.44 -13.70 9.18
CA MET A 90 5.51 -12.33 8.71
C MET A 90 5.38 -12.32 7.18
N GLY A 91 4.35 -11.64 6.66
CA GLY A 91 4.08 -11.60 5.22
C GLY A 91 5.30 -11.20 4.39
N GLY A 92 5.40 -11.69 3.15
CA GLY A 92 6.61 -11.56 2.31
C GLY A 92 7.11 -10.11 2.15
N THR A 93 6.19 -9.15 2.04
CA THR A 93 6.53 -7.71 2.00
C THR A 93 7.12 -7.24 3.32
N ALA A 94 6.45 -7.50 4.45
CA ALA A 94 6.93 -7.12 5.78
C ALA A 94 8.32 -7.69 6.06
N ARG A 95 8.54 -8.97 5.73
CA ARG A 95 9.85 -9.63 5.89
C ARG A 95 10.96 -8.97 5.07
N ARG A 96 10.65 -8.47 3.88
CA ARG A 96 11.62 -7.76 3.04
C ARG A 96 11.92 -6.37 3.58
N VAL A 97 10.89 -5.62 4.01
CA VAL A 97 11.03 -4.28 4.58
C VAL A 97 11.85 -4.33 5.87
N VAL A 98 11.45 -5.15 6.85
CA VAL A 98 12.16 -5.28 8.14
C VAL A 98 13.63 -5.66 7.96
N ARG A 99 13.96 -6.52 6.99
CA ARG A 99 15.34 -6.96 6.78
C ARG A 99 16.23 -5.89 6.13
N ARG A 100 15.65 -4.94 5.41
CA ARG A 100 16.38 -4.01 4.54
C ARG A 100 16.28 -2.55 4.98
N SER A 101 15.36 -2.22 5.87
CA SER A 101 15.11 -0.85 6.29
C SER A 101 16.25 -0.29 7.12
N ALA A 102 16.67 0.94 6.79
CA ALA A 102 17.49 1.77 7.66
C ALA A 102 16.63 2.53 8.70
N ILE A 103 15.33 2.64 8.46
CA ILE A 103 14.34 3.31 9.32
C ILE A 103 13.66 2.27 10.23
N PRO A 104 13.37 2.55 11.51
CA PRO A 104 12.64 1.65 12.40
C PRO A 104 11.32 1.14 11.79
N VAL A 105 11.02 -0.15 11.97
CA VAL A 105 9.81 -0.77 11.41
C VAL A 105 8.96 -1.37 12.53
N MET A 106 7.72 -0.89 12.67
CA MET A 106 6.70 -1.44 13.56
C MET A 106 5.75 -2.34 12.78
N VAL A 107 5.73 -3.62 13.14
CA VAL A 107 4.85 -4.61 12.51
C VAL A 107 3.67 -4.91 13.42
N ILE A 108 2.46 -4.62 12.93
CA ILE A 108 1.22 -4.84 13.65
C ILE A 108 0.59 -6.18 13.20
N ARG A 109 0.39 -7.10 14.15
CA ARG A 109 -0.43 -8.30 13.93
C ARG A 109 -1.89 -7.90 14.01
N LEU A 110 -2.63 -8.13 12.93
CA LEU A 110 -4.07 -7.89 12.91
C LEU A 110 -4.78 -9.03 13.67
N PRO A 111 -5.82 -8.73 14.48
CA PRO A 111 -6.57 -9.74 15.20
C PRO A 111 -7.19 -10.75 14.22
N GLU A 112 -7.27 -12.02 14.63
CA GLU A 112 -8.02 -13.00 13.86
C GLU A 112 -9.50 -12.58 13.81
N LYS A 113 -10.10 -12.64 12.61
CA LYS A 113 -11.54 -12.48 12.50
C LYS A 113 -12.18 -13.72 13.14
N GLY A 114 -12.69 -13.58 14.36
CA GLY A 114 -13.58 -14.54 14.99
C GLY A 114 -14.87 -14.72 14.22
#